data_AF-A0A0H5QLN2-F1
#
_entry.id   AF-A0A0H5QLN2-F1
#
_cell.length_a   1.000
_cell.length_b   1.000
_cell.length_c   1.000
_cell.angle_alpha   90.00
_cell.angle_beta   90.00
_cell.angle_gamma   90.00
#
_symmetry.space_group_name_H-M   'P 1'
#
loop_
_entity.id
_entity.type
_entity.pdbx_description
1 polymer ?
#
loop_
_entity_poly.entity_id
_entity_poly.type
_entity_poly.pdbx_seq_one_letter_code
_entity_poly.pdbx_strand_id
1 'polypeptide(L)'
;VLSGVLMLMGIDDTSWNSMKKLLASTTFKDEIVQFDAHRVTKSIRDKVQSLLKRKESSFDHKTIYRVNTAAAPLAAWVLAQVRYSEVIERIAPLEADLQAAN
;
A
#
# COMPACT_ATOMS: atom_id res chain seq x y z
N VAL A 1 5.44 8.74 -1.77
CA VAL A 1 4.50 7.87 -2.50
C VAL A 1 5.16 6.60 -3.01
N LEU A 2 6.10 6.66 -3.97
CA LEU A 2 6.74 5.45 -4.55
C LEU A 2 7.38 4.53 -3.49
N SER A 3 8.05 5.10 -2.49
CA SER A 3 8.58 4.33 -1.35
C SER A 3 7.50 3.59 -0.57
N GLY A 4 6.28 4.15 -0.48
CA GLY A 4 5.13 3.50 0.15
C GLY A 4 4.61 2.32 -0.66
N VAL A 5 4.62 2.44 -1.99
CA VAL A 5 4.25 1.35 -2.90
C VAL A 5 5.27 0.20 -2.81
N LEU A 6 6.57 0.51 -2.87
CA LEU A 6 7.63 -0.49 -2.75
C LEU A 6 7.53 -1.29 -1.45
N MET A 7 7.31 -0.60 -0.31
CA MET A 7 7.16 -1.29 0.97
C MET A 7 5.89 -2.14 1.04
N LEU A 8 4.78 -1.71 0.43
CA LEU A 8 3.57 -2.55 0.34
C LEU A 8 3.79 -3.81 -0.51
N MET A 9 4.63 -3.72 -1.53
CA MET A 9 5.04 -4.86 -2.36
C MET A 9 6.11 -5.73 -1.69
N GLY A 10 6.49 -5.44 -0.45
CA GLY A 10 7.50 -6.21 0.30
C GLY A 10 8.96 -5.84 -0.02
N ILE A 11 9.18 -4.78 -0.79
CA ILE A 11 10.51 -4.27 -1.10
C ILE A 11 10.89 -3.21 -0.05
N ASP A 12 11.71 -3.60 0.92
CA ASP A 12 12.24 -2.71 1.96
C ASP A 12 13.28 -1.72 1.40
N ASP A 13 13.85 -1.98 0.22
CA ASP A 13 14.77 -1.05 -0.44
C ASP A 13 14.02 0.16 -1.03
N THR A 14 14.09 1.27 -0.30
CA THR A 14 13.55 2.56 -0.74
C THR A 14 14.60 3.45 -1.43
N SER A 15 15.66 2.84 -2.00
CA SER A 15 16.63 3.55 -2.82
C SER A 15 16.02 4.08 -4.12
N TRP A 16 16.63 5.12 -4.68
CA TRP A 16 16.23 5.65 -5.98
C TRP A 16 16.39 4.62 -7.10
N ASN A 17 17.32 3.68 -6.99
CA ASN A 17 17.48 2.59 -7.96
C ASN A 17 16.25 1.67 -7.98
N SER A 18 15.72 1.32 -6.82
CA SER A 18 14.48 0.52 -6.73
C SER A 18 13.26 1.30 -7.22
N MET A 19 13.19 2.60 -6.97
CA MET A 19 12.16 3.45 -7.57
C MET A 19 12.25 3.52 -9.10
N LYS A 20 13.47 3.63 -9.66
CA LYS A 20 13.69 3.61 -11.11
C LYS A 20 13.25 2.28 -11.73
N LYS A 21 13.58 1.15 -11.10
CA LYS A 21 13.16 -0.18 -11.57
C LYS A 21 11.64 -0.30 -11.61
N LEU A 22 10.95 0.18 -10.58
CA LEU A 22 9.49 0.20 -10.53
C LEU A 22 8.88 1.07 -11.64
N LEU A 23 9.45 2.24 -11.90
CA LEU A 23 9.01 3.12 -13.01
C LEU A 23 9.33 2.56 -14.40
N ALA A 24 10.40 1.79 -14.54
CA ALA A 24 10.80 1.14 -15.79
C ALA A 24 10.05 -0.18 -16.04
N SER A 25 9.36 -0.72 -15.03
CA SER A 25 8.62 -1.97 -15.15
C SER A 25 7.33 -1.77 -15.95
N THR A 26 7.16 -2.59 -16.99
CA THR A 26 5.92 -2.66 -17.77
C THR A 26 4.83 -3.46 -17.07
N THR A 27 5.19 -4.34 -16.12
CA THR A 27 4.26 -5.21 -15.37
C THR A 27 3.68 -4.53 -14.13
N PHE A 28 4.28 -3.43 -13.69
CA PHE A 28 3.92 -2.75 -12.44
C PHE A 28 2.42 -2.39 -12.36
N LYS A 29 1.82 -1.99 -13.49
CA LYS A 29 0.38 -1.71 -13.55
C LYS A 29 -0.46 -2.95 -13.22
N ASP A 30 -0.13 -4.09 -13.82
CA ASP A 30 -0.87 -5.33 -13.63
C ASP A 30 -0.66 -5.86 -12.21
N GLU A 31 0.55 -5.74 -11.67
CA GLU A 31 0.87 -6.09 -10.28
C GLU A 31 0.05 -5.29 -9.26
N ILE A 32 -0.18 -3.99 -9.51
CA ILE A 32 -1.05 -3.16 -8.65
C ILE A 32 -2.51 -3.62 -8.72
N VAL A 33 -3.00 -3.93 -9.92
CA VAL A 33 -4.40 -4.33 -10.14
C VAL A 33 -4.67 -5.71 -9.53
N GLN A 34 -3.70 -6.62 -9.62
CA GLN A 34 -3.77 -7.97 -9.07
C GLN A 34 -3.30 -8.06 -7.60
N PHE A 35 -2.99 -6.93 -6.96
CA PHE A 35 -2.44 -6.92 -5.61
C PHE A 35 -3.44 -7.48 -4.60
N ASP A 36 -3.04 -8.56 -3.95
CA ASP A 36 -3.83 -9.20 -2.90
C ASP A 36 -3.47 -8.61 -1.53
N ALA A 37 -4.41 -7.86 -0.97
CA ALA A 37 -4.25 -7.22 0.32
C ALA A 37 -4.18 -8.18 1.51
N HIS A 38 -4.62 -9.45 1.36
CA HIS A 38 -4.48 -10.46 2.41
C HIS A 38 -3.01 -10.82 2.68
N ARG A 39 -2.13 -10.57 1.71
CA ARG A 39 -0.68 -10.76 1.86
C ARG A 39 -0.02 -9.67 2.71
N VAL A 40 -0.71 -8.56 2.97
CA VAL A 40 -0.20 -7.47 3.82
C VAL A 40 -0.24 -7.90 5.27
N THR A 41 0.90 -8.37 5.78
CA THR A 41 1.06 -8.69 7.19
C THR A 41 1.02 -7.41 8.05
N LYS A 42 0.67 -7.57 9.34
CA LYS A 42 0.68 -6.48 10.32
C LYS A 42 2.04 -5.76 10.39
N SER A 43 3.15 -6.49 10.23
CA SER A 43 4.51 -5.90 10.21
C SER A 43 4.70 -4.94 9.03
N ILE A 44 4.27 -5.34 7.82
CA ILE A 44 4.32 -4.48 6.63
C ILE A 44 3.41 -3.26 6.83
N ARG A 45 2.20 -3.47 7.35
CA ARG A 45 1.26 -2.39 7.65
C ARG A 45 1.86 -1.37 8.63
N ASP A 46 2.44 -1.83 9.74
CA ASP A 46 3.04 -0.97 10.76
C ASP A 46 4.21 -0.14 10.18
N LYS A 47 5.05 -0.76 9.33
CA LYS A 47 6.12 -0.05 8.59
C LYS A 47 5.54 1.05 7.67
N VAL A 48 4.54 0.70 6.86
CA VAL A 48 3.92 1.65 5.91
C VAL A 48 3.19 2.77 6.65
N GLN A 49 2.49 2.46 7.75
CA GLN A 49 1.85 3.47 8.61
C GLN A 49 2.86 4.42 9.25
N SER A 50 4.00 3.91 9.72
CA SER A 50 5.08 4.76 10.24
C SER A 50 5.60 5.72 9.16
N LEU A 51 5.76 5.24 7.91
CA LEU A 51 6.14 6.10 6.79
C LEU A 51 5.05 7.12 6.43
N LEU A 52 3.77 6.71 6.43
CA LEU A 52 2.64 7.60 6.19
C LEU A 52 2.60 8.72 7.25
N LYS A 53 2.77 8.40 8.53
CA LYS A 53 2.84 9.39 9.62
C LYS A 53 4.03 10.34 9.46
N ARG A 54 5.21 9.82 9.09
CA ARG A 54 6.42 10.64 8.88
C ARG A 54 6.31 11.57 7.66
N LYS A 55 5.55 11.18 6.65
CA LYS A 55 5.45 11.89 5.36
C LYS A 55 4.01 12.27 5.02
N GLU A 56 3.19 12.56 6.01
CA GLU A 56 1.75 12.78 5.85
C GLU A 56 1.42 13.81 4.77
N SER A 57 2.16 14.92 4.74
CA SER A 57 2.04 15.97 3.72
C SER A 57 2.27 15.50 2.29
N SER A 58 3.05 14.43 2.08
CA SER A 58 3.31 13.86 0.74
C SER A 58 2.26 12.84 0.30
N PHE A 59 1.36 12.43 1.19
CA PHE A 59 0.25 11.53 0.90
C PHE A 59 -1.11 12.22 0.98
N ASP A 60 -1.16 13.49 1.43
CA ASP A 60 -2.33 14.35 1.28
C ASP A 60 -2.64 14.58 -0.21
N HIS A 61 -3.89 14.29 -0.59
CA HIS A 61 -4.34 14.31 -1.97
C HIS A 61 -4.16 15.69 -2.62
N LYS A 62 -4.46 16.80 -1.91
CA LYS A 62 -4.28 18.15 -2.47
C LYS A 62 -2.81 18.47 -2.72
N THR A 63 -1.96 18.10 -1.77
CA THR A 63 -0.52 18.38 -1.85
C THR A 63 0.15 17.55 -2.94
N ILE A 64 -0.11 16.24 -3.00
CA ILE A 64 0.48 15.38 -4.03
C ILE A 64 -0.05 15.69 -5.43
N TYR A 65 -1.36 15.99 -5.58
CA TYR A 65 -1.94 16.31 -6.87
C TYR A 65 -1.34 17.57 -7.49
N ARG A 66 -1.05 18.58 -6.65
CA ARG A 66 -0.38 19.82 -7.09
C ARG A 66 1.05 19.59 -7.56
N VAL A 67 1.75 18.60 -7.02
CA VAL A 67 3.17 18.33 -7.29
C VAL A 67 3.35 17.27 -8.39
N ASN A 68 2.52 16.22 -8.38
CA ASN A 68 2.60 15.09 -9.30
C ASN A 68 1.23 14.40 -9.44
N THR A 69 0.54 14.67 -10.54
CA THR A 69 -0.78 14.11 -10.86
C THR A 69 -0.77 12.59 -11.07
N ALA A 70 0.33 12.01 -11.56
CA ALA A 70 0.46 10.57 -11.75
C ALA A 70 0.68 9.82 -10.42
N ALA A 71 1.31 10.45 -9.44
CA ALA A 71 1.51 9.87 -8.11
C ALA A 71 0.29 10.00 -7.19
N ALA A 72 -0.64 10.91 -7.48
CA ALA A 72 -1.86 11.09 -6.70
C ALA A 72 -2.73 9.83 -6.57
N PRO A 73 -3.10 9.12 -7.67
CA PRO A 73 -3.87 7.88 -7.57
C PRO A 73 -3.09 6.77 -6.84
N LEU A 74 -1.77 6.72 -7.00
CA LEU A 74 -0.92 5.76 -6.29
C LEU A 74 -0.88 6.04 -4.78
N ALA A 75 -0.86 7.30 -4.36
CA ALA A 75 -0.94 7.68 -2.95
C ALA A 75 -2.27 7.25 -2.33
N ALA A 76 -3.38 7.50 -3.04
CA ALA A 76 -4.70 7.05 -2.63
C ALA A 76 -4.79 5.51 -2.54
N TRP A 77 -4.20 4.79 -3.50
CA TRP A 77 -4.12 3.33 -3.48
C TRP A 77 -3.37 2.81 -2.24
N VAL A 78 -2.20 3.37 -1.90
CA VAL A 78 -1.43 2.99 -0.69
C VAL A 78 -2.27 3.15 0.58
N LEU A 79 -2.96 4.29 0.71
CA LEU A 79 -3.86 4.57 1.84
C LEU A 79 -5.02 3.57 1.92
N ALA A 80 -5.62 3.25 0.76
CA ALA A 80 -6.71 2.28 0.68
C ALA A 80 -6.26 0.88 1.08
N GLN A 81 -5.10 0.42 0.62
CA GLN A 81 -4.54 -0.88 0.97
C GLN A 81 -4.25 -1.01 2.47
N VAL A 82 -3.69 0.03 3.10
CA VAL A 82 -3.47 0.03 4.56
C VAL A 82 -4.80 -0.11 5.31
N ARG A 83 -5.82 0.69 4.97
CA ARG A 83 -7.15 0.61 5.59
C ARG A 83 -7.82 -0.74 5.35
N TYR A 84 -7.76 -1.25 4.13
CA TYR A 84 -8.37 -2.52 3.77
C TYR A 84 -7.71 -3.68 4.51
N SER A 85 -6.39 -3.66 4.68
CA SER A 85 -5.69 -4.66 5.48
C SER A 85 -6.10 -4.66 6.96
N GLU A 86 -6.43 -3.50 7.55
CA GLU A 86 -6.98 -3.42 8.92
C GLU A 86 -8.38 -4.04 9.01
N VAL A 87 -9.21 -3.79 7.98
CA VAL A 87 -10.55 -4.39 7.90
C VAL A 87 -10.45 -5.90 7.76
N ILE A 88 -9.56 -6.42 6.91
CA ILE A 88 -9.32 -7.87 6.75
C ILE A 88 -8.98 -8.53 8.09
N GLU A 89 -8.05 -7.95 8.86
CA GLU A 89 -7.67 -8.50 10.17
C GLU A 89 -8.84 -8.52 11.16
N ARG A 90 -9.75 -7.54 11.07
CA ARG A 90 -10.93 -7.45 11.91
C ARG A 90 -12.05 -8.42 11.49
N ILE A 91 -12.19 -8.71 10.20
CA ILE A 91 -13.21 -9.63 9.68
C ILE A 91 -12.77 -11.10 9.73
N ALA A 92 -11.47 -11.39 9.67
CA ALA A 92 -10.93 -12.75 9.73
C ALA A 92 -11.48 -13.61 10.89
N PRO A 93 -11.57 -13.14 12.14
CA PRO A 93 -12.19 -13.94 13.21
C PRO A 93 -13.70 -14.14 13.02
N LEU A 94 -14.41 -13.16 12.44
CA LEU A 94 -15.86 -13.25 12.22
C LEU A 94 -16.21 -14.25 11.11
N GLU A 95 -15.37 -14.35 10.08
CA GLU A 95 -15.51 -15.36 9.02
C GLU A 95 -15.19 -16.76 9.53
N ALA A 96 -14.19 -16.91 10.41
CA ALA A 96 -13.87 -18.19 11.04
C ALA A 96 -15.03 -18.71 11.92
N ASP A 97 -15.66 -17.82 12.70
CA ASP A 97 -16.82 -18.18 13.52
C ASP A 97 -18.03 -18.58 12.65
N LEU A 98 -18.27 -17.88 11.53
CA LEU A 98 -19.33 -18.24 10.58
C LEU A 98 -19.07 -19.57 9.87
N GLN A 99 -17.82 -19.88 9.53
CA GLN A 99 -17.46 -21.17 8.92
C GLN A 99 -17.50 -22.34 9.92
N ALA A 100 -17.18 -22.11 11.19
CA ALA A 100 -17.29 -23.14 12.24
C ALA A 100 -18.73 -23.45 12.65
N ALA A 101 -19.68 -22.55 12.33
CA ALA A 101 -21.10 -22.69 12.65
C ALA A 101 -21.95 -23.36 11.56
N ASN A 102 -21.34 -23.74 10.42
CA ASN A 102 -21.97 -24.47 9.30
C ASN A 102 -21.40 -25.89 9.18
#